data_AF-A0A4Z0NGB1-F1
#
_entry.id   AF-A0A4Z0NGB1-F1
#
_cell.length_a   1.000
_cell.length_b   1.000
_cell.length_c   1.000
_cell.angle_alpha   90.00
_cell.angle_beta   90.00
_cell.angle_gamma   90.00
#
_symmetry.space_group_name_H-M   'P 1'
#
loop_
_entity.id
_entity.type
_entity.pdbx_description
1 polymer ?
#
loop_
_entity_poly.entity_id
_entity_poly.type
_entity_poly.pdbx_seq_one_letter_code
_entity_poly.pdbx_strand_id
1 'polypeptide(L)'
;MQAVYFTRTIARSNQLWTADADGSRLISTINTTGKGAYDLTMVGSRLFMNAAGNETGNELWTSDGTPAGTRLVKDIFPRLGGSYPGNFKSFQGSAYFSAEDGVNGRELWKSDGTDAGTSLVKDINPGGKLEQSIYPSRTRRLVILHRLGQQLQRSAVGER
;
A
#
# COMPACT_ATOMS: atom_id res chain seq x y z
N MET A 1 -7.24 26.56 19.86
CA MET A 1 -6.24 25.83 20.67
C MET A 1 -5.59 24.78 19.76
N GLN A 2 -4.28 24.65 19.76
CA GLN A 2 -3.58 23.67 18.91
C GLN A 2 -3.48 22.35 19.67
N ALA A 3 -4.01 21.28 19.08
CA ALA A 3 -3.98 19.94 19.67
C ALA A 3 -2.88 19.10 19.03
N VAL A 4 -2.27 18.22 19.83
CA VAL A 4 -1.33 17.19 19.36
C VAL A 4 -2.06 15.87 19.28
N TYR A 5 -1.76 15.09 18.24
CA TYR A 5 -2.24 13.71 18.11
C TYR A 5 -1.09 12.76 18.36
N PHE A 6 -1.36 11.69 19.09
CA PHE A 6 -0.37 10.66 19.39
C PHE A 6 -1.05 9.32 19.56
N THR A 7 -0.25 8.27 19.49
CA THR A 7 -0.70 6.91 19.72
C THR A 7 -0.22 6.40 21.07
N ARG A 8 -1.06 5.62 21.75
CA ARG A 8 -0.72 4.95 23.00
C ARG A 8 -1.03 3.46 22.89
N THR A 9 -0.08 2.62 23.29
CA THR A 9 -0.30 1.17 23.38
C THR A 9 -0.75 0.81 24.79
N ILE A 10 -1.92 0.17 24.91
CA ILE A 10 -2.47 -0.33 26.18
C ILE A 10 -2.97 -1.76 25.98
N ALA A 11 -2.51 -2.71 26.82
CA ALA A 11 -3.02 -4.08 26.88
C ALA A 11 -3.22 -4.75 25.50
N ARG A 12 -2.19 -4.67 24.62
CA ARG A 12 -2.17 -5.18 23.23
C ARG A 12 -3.01 -4.42 22.20
N SER A 13 -3.72 -3.36 22.59
CA SER A 13 -4.38 -2.44 21.67
C SER A 13 -3.53 -1.20 21.45
N ASN A 14 -3.62 -0.61 20.25
CA ASN A 14 -3.15 0.74 20.02
C ASN A 14 -4.35 1.70 20.01
N GLN A 15 -4.12 2.92 20.42
CA GLN A 15 -5.17 3.91 20.60
C GLN A 15 -4.70 5.24 20.05
N LEU A 16 -5.59 5.94 19.35
CA LEU A 16 -5.39 7.32 18.92
C LEU A 16 -5.88 8.25 20.01
N TRP A 17 -5.02 9.16 20.45
CA TRP A 17 -5.28 10.15 21.47
C TRP A 17 -5.04 11.55 20.94
N THR A 18 -5.69 12.52 21.58
CA THR A 18 -5.38 13.94 21.41
C THR A 18 -5.08 14.58 22.75
N ALA A 19 -4.20 15.57 22.75
CA ALA A 19 -3.90 16.40 23.91
C ALA A 19 -3.78 17.87 23.56
N ASP A 20 -4.18 18.71 24.50
CA ASP A 20 -4.06 20.17 24.48
C ASP A 20 -3.65 20.67 25.88
N ALA A 21 -3.83 21.97 26.15
CA ALA A 21 -3.50 22.56 27.44
C ALA A 21 -4.38 22.06 28.60
N ASP A 22 -5.57 21.56 28.30
CA ASP A 22 -6.58 21.15 29.27
C ASP A 22 -6.49 19.65 29.59
N GLY A 23 -5.76 18.87 28.79
CA GLY A 23 -5.41 17.49 29.09
C GLY A 23 -5.37 16.60 27.86
N SER A 24 -5.67 15.32 28.05
CA SER A 24 -5.67 14.33 26.96
C SER A 24 -6.95 13.50 26.96
N ARG A 25 -7.42 13.12 25.77
CA ARG A 25 -8.57 12.23 25.60
C ARG A 25 -8.35 11.20 24.51
N LEU A 26 -8.98 10.04 24.70
CA LEU A 26 -9.09 9.00 23.67
C LEU A 26 -9.95 9.50 22.50
N ILE A 27 -9.51 9.21 21.28
CA ILE A 27 -10.29 9.40 20.06
C ILE A 27 -10.86 8.08 19.59
N SER A 28 -10.01 7.07 19.39
CA SER A 28 -10.43 5.77 18.90
C SER A 28 -9.40 4.69 19.24
N THR A 29 -9.85 3.46 19.29
CA THR A 29 -8.95 2.29 19.27
C THR A 29 -8.58 2.02 17.82
N ILE A 30 -7.29 1.97 17.53
CA ILE A 30 -6.75 1.66 16.19
C ILE A 30 -5.78 0.50 16.35
N ASN A 31 -5.85 -0.53 15.52
CA ASN A 31 -4.86 -1.61 15.60
C ASN A 31 -3.69 -1.30 14.67
N THR A 32 -2.53 -1.87 14.94
CA THR A 32 -1.44 -2.00 13.95
C THR A 32 -0.80 -3.36 14.20
N THR A 33 -0.54 -4.12 13.16
CA THR A 33 0.02 -5.48 13.28
C THR A 33 1.55 -5.50 13.34
N GLY A 34 2.21 -4.33 13.29
CA GLY A 34 3.68 -4.21 13.20
C GLY A 34 4.30 -3.26 14.23
N LYS A 35 5.59 -3.46 14.52
CA LYS A 35 6.44 -2.52 15.27
C LYS A 35 6.94 -1.40 14.37
N GLY A 36 6.04 -0.53 13.92
CA GLY A 36 6.40 0.69 13.19
C GLY A 36 6.16 1.92 14.05
N ALA A 37 7.00 2.94 13.91
CA ALA A 37 6.65 4.28 14.35
C ALA A 37 5.33 4.68 13.66
N TYR A 38 4.36 5.16 14.45
CA TYR A 38 3.08 5.61 13.92
C TYR A 38 3.33 6.91 13.17
N ASP A 39 3.43 6.85 11.85
CA ASP A 39 3.45 8.06 11.04
C ASP A 39 2.05 8.69 11.13
N LEU A 40 1.98 9.74 11.94
CA LEU A 40 0.83 10.61 12.10
C LEU A 40 1.14 11.89 11.34
N THR A 41 0.41 12.15 10.25
CA THR A 41 0.61 13.37 9.46
C THR A 41 -0.68 14.14 9.33
N MET A 42 -0.65 15.42 9.73
CA MET A 42 -1.75 16.34 9.48
C MET A 42 -1.70 16.86 8.05
N VAL A 43 -2.83 16.78 7.35
CA VAL A 43 -3.08 17.38 6.05
C VAL A 43 -4.34 18.24 6.18
N GLY A 44 -4.14 19.56 6.24
CA GLY A 44 -5.22 20.48 6.63
C GLY A 44 -5.75 20.11 8.02
N SER A 45 -7.03 19.81 8.13
CA SER A 45 -7.70 19.42 9.39
C SER A 45 -7.83 17.90 9.58
N ARG A 46 -7.24 17.08 8.70
CA ARG A 46 -7.31 15.61 8.77
C ARG A 46 -5.98 15.01 9.15
N LEU A 47 -6.03 14.04 10.04
CA LEU A 47 -4.90 13.18 10.36
C LEU A 47 -4.88 11.99 9.41
N PHE A 48 -3.72 11.67 8.87
CA PHE A 48 -3.46 10.45 8.09
C PHE A 48 -2.52 9.53 8.88
N MET A 49 -2.80 8.23 8.81
CA MET A 49 -2.05 7.22 9.54
C MET A 49 -2.09 5.85 8.85
N ASN A 50 -1.13 5.01 9.25
CA ASN A 50 -1.20 3.57 9.05
C ASN A 50 -1.93 2.93 10.24
N ALA A 51 -2.99 2.15 9.94
CA ALA A 51 -3.68 1.33 10.93
C ALA A 51 -4.23 0.03 10.31
N ALA A 52 -4.43 -0.98 11.15
CA ALA A 52 -5.07 -2.25 10.83
C ALA A 52 -6.53 -2.27 11.26
N GLY A 53 -7.37 -2.85 10.42
CA GLY A 53 -8.73 -3.26 10.75
C GLY A 53 -8.79 -4.70 11.24
N ASN A 54 -9.99 -5.19 11.57
CA ASN A 54 -10.20 -6.60 11.92
C ASN A 54 -10.08 -7.52 10.70
N GLU A 55 -10.38 -7.01 9.51
CA GLU A 55 -10.43 -7.75 8.25
C GLU A 55 -9.40 -7.25 7.23
N THR A 56 -8.78 -6.09 7.50
CA THR A 56 -7.78 -5.47 6.66
C THR A 56 -6.45 -5.42 7.42
N GLY A 57 -5.35 -5.76 6.76
CA GLY A 57 -4.02 -5.57 7.32
C GLY A 57 -3.72 -4.08 7.56
N ASN A 58 -2.44 -3.73 7.73
CA ASN A 58 -2.06 -2.32 7.87
C ASN A 58 -2.37 -1.54 6.58
N GLU A 59 -3.34 -0.62 6.63
CA GLU A 59 -3.89 0.12 5.50
C GLU A 59 -3.92 1.64 5.74
N LEU A 60 -4.43 2.40 4.76
CA LEU A 60 -4.55 3.86 4.84
C LEU A 60 -5.78 4.26 5.66
N TRP A 61 -5.57 4.96 6.77
CA TRP A 61 -6.63 5.47 7.64
C TRP A 61 -6.57 7.00 7.78
N THR A 62 -7.72 7.59 8.09
CA THR A 62 -7.84 9.01 8.42
C THR A 62 -8.64 9.24 9.70
N SER A 63 -8.44 10.40 10.33
CA SER A 63 -9.24 10.88 11.46
C SER A 63 -9.45 12.40 11.37
N ASP A 64 -10.63 12.88 11.75
CA ASP A 64 -10.91 14.29 12.01
C ASP A 64 -10.81 14.66 13.51
N GLY A 65 -10.29 13.74 14.33
CA GLY A 65 -10.21 13.88 15.79
C GLY A 65 -11.44 13.38 16.54
N THR A 66 -12.42 12.79 15.85
CA THR A 66 -13.58 12.13 16.45
C THR A 66 -13.53 10.60 16.24
N PRO A 67 -14.19 9.81 17.10
CA PRO A 67 -14.33 8.37 16.87
C PRO A 67 -14.99 8.06 15.52
N ALA A 68 -16.06 8.77 15.17
CA ALA A 68 -16.83 8.56 13.93
C ALA A 68 -16.04 8.92 12.66
N GLY A 69 -15.21 9.95 12.73
CA GLY A 69 -14.33 10.34 11.63
C GLY A 69 -13.04 9.52 11.53
N THR A 70 -12.77 8.63 12.49
CA THR A 70 -11.61 7.73 12.45
C THR A 70 -11.97 6.46 11.67
N ARG A 71 -11.50 6.38 10.42
CA ARG A 71 -11.93 5.33 9.49
C ARG A 71 -10.88 4.94 8.47
N LEU A 72 -11.04 3.75 7.90
CA LEU A 72 -10.35 3.32 6.70
C LEU A 72 -10.65 4.29 5.55
N VAL A 73 -9.62 4.66 4.80
CA VAL A 73 -9.75 5.44 3.56
C VAL A 73 -9.85 4.49 2.38
N LYS A 74 -8.90 3.55 2.28
CA LYS A 74 -8.82 2.56 1.21
C LYS A 74 -8.08 1.32 1.71
N ASP A 75 -8.59 0.16 1.36
CA ASP A 75 -7.86 -1.11 1.42
C ASP A 75 -7.02 -1.23 0.14
N ILE A 76 -5.78 -0.74 0.19
CA ILE A 76 -4.90 -0.67 -0.98
C ILE A 76 -4.40 -2.08 -1.34
N PHE A 77 -4.13 -2.92 -0.34
CA PHE A 77 -3.76 -4.31 -0.55
C PHE A 77 -4.67 -5.26 0.24
N PRO A 78 -5.77 -5.75 -0.37
CA PRO A 78 -6.81 -6.55 0.28
C PRO A 78 -6.35 -8.00 0.56
N ARG A 79 -5.32 -8.14 1.38
CA ARG A 79 -4.75 -9.37 1.91
C ARG A 79 -4.32 -9.15 3.35
N LEU A 80 -4.18 -10.24 4.12
CA LEU A 80 -3.83 -10.19 5.55
C LEU A 80 -2.54 -9.43 5.89
N GLY A 81 -1.65 -9.21 4.91
CA GLY A 81 -0.46 -8.38 5.07
C GLY A 81 -0.77 -6.88 5.15
N GLY A 82 -1.71 -6.38 4.34
CA GLY A 82 -1.94 -4.96 4.13
C GLY A 82 -0.84 -4.25 3.34
N SER A 83 -1.09 -2.99 2.98
CA SER A 83 -0.24 -2.14 2.13
C SER A 83 0.93 -1.47 2.88
N TYR A 84 0.89 -1.48 4.21
CA TYR A 84 1.84 -0.81 5.10
C TYR A 84 2.18 0.64 4.68
N PRO A 85 1.21 1.57 4.62
CA PRO A 85 1.48 2.96 4.29
C PRO A 85 2.52 3.57 5.25
N GLY A 86 3.44 4.38 4.73
CA GLY A 86 4.44 5.05 5.55
C GLY A 86 5.18 6.15 4.80
N ASN A 87 6.02 6.91 5.52
CA ASN A 87 6.69 8.11 5.02
C ASN A 87 5.71 9.19 4.57
N PHE A 88 4.64 9.40 5.34
CA PHE A 88 3.61 10.37 5.00
C PHE A 88 4.19 11.80 4.89
N LYS A 89 3.73 12.54 3.89
CA LYS A 89 4.05 13.96 3.66
C LYS A 89 2.79 14.70 3.21
N SER A 90 2.57 15.88 3.75
CA SER A 90 1.49 16.77 3.31
C SER A 90 1.99 17.63 2.16
N PHE A 91 1.21 17.71 1.08
CA PHE A 91 1.47 18.62 -0.02
C PHE A 91 0.16 19.01 -0.70
N GLN A 92 -0.09 20.31 -0.83
CA GLN A 92 -1.26 20.88 -1.50
C GLN A 92 -2.62 20.24 -1.10
N GLY A 93 -2.80 19.94 0.18
CA GLY A 93 -4.05 19.37 0.69
C GLY A 93 -4.21 17.85 0.48
N SER A 94 -3.19 17.17 -0.02
CA SER A 94 -3.15 15.70 -0.12
C SER A 94 -2.04 15.10 0.75
N ALA A 95 -2.25 13.88 1.20
CA ALA A 95 -1.23 13.03 1.77
C ALA A 95 -0.50 12.30 0.64
N TYR A 96 0.83 12.33 0.66
CA TYR A 96 1.71 11.53 -0.18
C TYR A 96 2.45 10.52 0.70
N PHE A 97 2.51 9.27 0.29
CA PHE A 97 3.07 8.19 1.10
C PHE A 97 3.52 7.02 0.24
N SER A 98 4.35 6.14 0.83
CA SER A 98 4.76 4.88 0.21
C SER A 98 3.86 3.73 0.66
N ALA A 99 3.39 2.90 -0.27
CA ALA A 99 2.53 1.74 0.02
C ALA A 99 2.67 0.66 -1.07
N GLU A 100 2.34 -0.58 -0.72
CA GLU A 100 2.31 -1.75 -1.61
C GLU A 100 0.86 -2.11 -1.96
N ASP A 101 0.58 -2.46 -3.21
CA ASP A 101 -0.75 -2.94 -3.68
C ASP A 101 -0.76 -4.42 -4.12
N GLY A 102 0.39 -5.11 -4.02
CA GLY A 102 0.57 -6.48 -4.48
C GLY A 102 0.70 -6.63 -6.00
N VAL A 103 0.73 -5.54 -6.76
CA VAL A 103 0.82 -5.52 -8.22
C VAL A 103 2.08 -4.79 -8.69
N ASN A 104 2.34 -3.61 -8.15
CA ASN A 104 3.39 -2.68 -8.60
C ASN A 104 4.59 -2.62 -7.63
N GLY A 105 4.57 -3.38 -6.54
CA GLY A 105 5.57 -3.23 -5.47
C GLY A 105 5.25 -2.04 -4.56
N ARG A 106 6.21 -1.64 -3.72
CA ARG A 106 6.10 -0.42 -2.88
C ARG A 106 6.37 0.82 -3.72
N GLU A 107 5.34 1.64 -3.92
CA GLU A 107 5.36 2.80 -4.80
C GLU A 107 4.86 4.08 -4.11
N LEU A 108 4.89 5.23 -4.79
CA LEU A 108 4.34 6.51 -4.32
C LEU A 108 2.84 6.62 -4.57
N TRP A 109 2.08 6.84 -3.51
CA TRP A 109 0.63 7.02 -3.50
C TRP A 109 0.25 8.42 -3.04
N LYS A 110 -0.94 8.87 -3.45
CA LYS A 110 -1.58 10.09 -2.96
C LYS A 110 -3.00 9.81 -2.45
N SER A 111 -3.48 10.61 -1.50
CA SER A 111 -4.86 10.59 -1.02
C SER A 111 -5.33 11.97 -0.56
N ASP A 112 -6.60 12.29 -0.80
CA ASP A 112 -7.32 13.43 -0.22
C ASP A 112 -8.14 13.05 1.03
N GLY A 113 -8.08 11.78 1.45
CA GLY A 113 -8.86 11.20 2.56
C GLY A 113 -10.13 10.48 2.11
N THR A 114 -10.37 10.35 0.82
CA THR A 114 -11.46 9.56 0.22
C THR A 114 -10.92 8.37 -0.57
N ASP A 115 -11.72 7.31 -0.71
CA ASP A 115 -11.33 6.16 -1.53
C ASP A 115 -11.09 6.56 -3.00
N ALA A 116 -11.96 7.39 -3.55
CA ALA A 116 -11.91 7.87 -4.95
C ALA A 116 -10.69 8.78 -5.22
N GLY A 117 -10.30 9.60 -4.24
CA GLY A 117 -9.11 10.45 -4.33
C GLY A 117 -7.80 9.72 -3.98
N THR A 118 -7.86 8.43 -3.65
CA THR A 118 -6.69 7.62 -3.31
C THR A 118 -6.19 6.82 -4.51
N SER A 119 -4.98 7.12 -4.97
CA SER A 119 -4.42 6.56 -6.20
C SER A 119 -2.89 6.50 -6.19
N LEU A 120 -2.34 5.58 -6.97
CA LEU A 120 -0.94 5.54 -7.34
C LEU A 120 -0.59 6.83 -8.09
N VAL A 121 0.47 7.53 -7.69
CA VAL A 121 0.92 8.75 -8.39
C VAL A 121 1.56 8.38 -9.72
N LYS A 122 2.46 7.42 -9.67
CA LYS A 122 3.17 6.84 -10.81
C LYS A 122 3.81 5.54 -10.37
N ASP A 123 3.88 4.56 -11.26
CA ASP A 123 4.79 3.43 -11.12
C ASP A 123 6.22 3.92 -11.41
N ILE A 124 6.99 4.17 -10.35
CA ILE A 124 8.34 4.74 -10.43
C ILE A 124 9.37 3.61 -10.57
N ASN A 125 9.11 2.42 -10.01
CA ASN A 125 9.96 1.25 -10.12
C ASN A 125 9.26 0.07 -10.84
N PRO A 126 9.04 0.19 -12.16
CA PRO A 126 8.42 -0.88 -12.94
C PRO A 126 9.29 -2.13 -12.91
N GLY A 127 8.79 -3.18 -12.23
CA GLY A 127 9.52 -4.44 -12.03
C GLY A 127 10.03 -4.66 -10.61
N GLY A 128 9.74 -3.77 -9.65
CA GLY A 128 10.04 -3.91 -8.21
C GLY A 128 9.37 -5.10 -7.50
N LYS A 129 8.79 -6.04 -8.25
CA LYS A 129 8.35 -7.33 -7.73
C LYS A 129 9.57 -8.04 -7.17
N LEU A 130 9.59 -8.27 -5.86
CA LEU A 130 10.21 -9.49 -5.40
C LEU A 130 9.37 -10.62 -5.99
N GLU A 131 9.89 -11.31 -7.01
CA GLU A 131 9.40 -12.64 -7.30
C GLU A 131 9.38 -13.39 -5.97
N GLN A 132 8.19 -13.74 -5.46
CA GLN A 132 8.07 -14.65 -4.34
C GLN A 132 8.60 -16.00 -4.81
N SER A 133 9.90 -16.15 -4.62
CA SER A 133 10.69 -17.38 -4.72
C SER A 133 10.22 -18.38 -3.66
N ILE A 134 9.03 -18.96 -3.86
CA ILE A 134 8.61 -20.25 -3.26
C ILE A 134 7.91 -21.15 -4.32
N TYR A 135 8.14 -20.89 -5.61
CA TYR A 135 8.02 -21.94 -6.62
C TYR A 135 9.36 -22.07 -7.34
N PRO A 136 10.09 -23.20 -7.24
CA PRO A 136 11.19 -23.43 -8.15
C PRO A 136 10.61 -23.40 -9.56
N SER A 137 11.19 -22.55 -10.40
CA SER A 137 10.91 -22.41 -11.83
C SER A 137 10.63 -23.76 -12.49
N ARG A 138 9.35 -24.11 -12.62
CA ARG A 138 8.85 -25.10 -13.57
C ARG A 138 7.92 -24.42 -14.55
N THR A 139 8.48 -23.46 -15.29
CA THR A 139 8.19 -23.40 -16.72
C THR A 139 9.47 -22.99 -17.42
N ARG A 140 10.20 -24.00 -17.90
CA ARG A 140 11.02 -23.83 -19.08
C ARG A 140 10.10 -23.30 -20.17
N ARG A 141 10.35 -22.09 -20.65
CA ARG A 141 10.28 -21.85 -22.10
C ARG A 141 11.59 -21.23 -22.54
N LEU A 142 12.55 -22.14 -22.68
CA LEU A 142 13.58 -22.07 -23.70
C LEU A 142 12.90 -21.77 -25.06
N VAL A 143 13.01 -20.55 -25.57
CA VAL A 143 12.92 -20.28 -27.01
C VAL A 143 13.93 -19.18 -27.37
N ILE A 144 15.21 -19.55 -27.43
CA ILE A 144 16.18 -18.90 -28.31
C ILE A 144 16.79 -19.99 -29.20
N LEU A 145 16.59 -19.77 -30.50
CA LEU A 145 17.25 -20.32 -31.69
C LEU A 145 17.05 -21.80 -32.05
N HIS A 146 16.47 -22.01 -33.23
CA HIS A 146 17.14 -22.78 -34.29
C HIS A 146 16.70 -22.23 -35.66
N ARG A 147 17.50 -21.31 -36.20
CA ARG A 147 17.55 -21.02 -37.64
C ARG A 147 18.51 -22.05 -38.22
N LEU A 148 18.01 -23.19 -38.69
CA LEU A 148 18.70 -24.13 -39.59
C LEU A 148 17.67 -25.09 -40.19
N GLY A 149 17.52 -25.08 -41.53
CA GLY A 149 16.92 -26.19 -42.29
C GLY A 149 15.53 -25.98 -42.91
N GLN A 150 15.32 -24.94 -43.72
CA GLN A 150 14.34 -25.02 -44.82
C GLN A 150 15.05 -24.98 -46.18
N GLN A 151 15.64 -26.12 -46.51
CA GLN A 151 15.94 -26.64 -47.84
C GLN A 151 16.01 -28.15 -47.56
N LEU A 152 15.06 -28.99 -47.91
CA LEU A 152 14.75 -29.44 -49.26
C LEU A 152 13.43 -30.23 -49.20
N GLN A 153 12.45 -29.86 -50.01
CA GLN A 153 11.60 -30.76 -50.82
C GLN A 153 10.46 -29.96 -51.46
N ARG A 154 10.81 -29.19 -52.50
CA ARG A 154 9.93 -28.93 -53.65
C ARG A 154 10.79 -28.88 -54.89
N SER A 155 10.79 -30.00 -55.63
CA SER A 155 11.15 -30.26 -57.04
C SER A 155 11.42 -31.78 -57.07
N ALA A 156 10.62 -32.65 -57.67
CA ALA A 156 10.06 -32.55 -59.00
C ALA A 156 8.67 -33.21 -59.11
N VAL A 157 7.83 -32.55 -59.91
CA VAL A 157 6.73 -33.13 -60.69
C VAL A 157 7.33 -34.09 -61.72
N GLY A 158 6.56 -35.11 -62.11
CA GLY A 158 7.04 -36.33 -62.73
C GLY A 158 7.52 -36.26 -64.18
N GLU A 159 7.92 -37.43 -64.66
CA GLU A 159 7.92 -37.85 -66.05
C GLU A 159 7.60 -39.35 -66.09
N ARG A 160 7.16 -39.77 -67.27
CA ARG A 160 6.24 -40.87 -67.60
C ARG A 160 6.81 -42.28 -67.44
#